data_AF-A0A957ZRV7-F1
#
_entry.id   AF-A0A957ZRV7-F1
#
_cell.length_a   1.000
_cell.length_b   1.000
_cell.length_c   1.000
_cell.angle_alpha   90.00
_cell.angle_beta   90.00
_cell.angle_gamma   90.00
#
_symmetry.space_group_name_H-M   'P 1'
#
loop_
_entity.id
_entity.type
_entity.pdbx_description
1 polymer ?
#
loop_
_entity_poly.entity_id
_entity_poly.type
_entity_poly.pdbx_seq_one_letter_code
_entity_poly.pdbx_strand_id
1 'polypeptide(L)'
;MARSRFLIRTSILVMVIYGANKVTGFVKLLLMTKTFGISAAADAYAAASQLPELLFALLAGGALTAALIPIYSDSLLRGRDAQAAQLANTVVTLTLFGFGGITLLVAWAAPWI
;
A
#
# COMPACT_ATOMS: atom_id res chain seq x y z
N MET A 1 1.81 31.89 -13.40
CA MET A 1 2.10 30.79 -14.36
C MET A 1 2.95 29.65 -13.77
N ALA A 2 3.89 29.86 -12.85
CA ALA A 2 4.68 28.75 -12.26
C ALA A 2 3.85 27.75 -11.42
N ARG A 3 2.85 28.24 -10.68
CA ARG A 3 1.98 27.42 -9.80
C ARG A 3 1.09 26.44 -10.58
N SER A 4 0.57 26.83 -11.76
CA SER A 4 -0.24 25.95 -12.61
C SER A 4 0.59 24.82 -13.22
N ARG A 5 1.83 25.10 -13.65
CA ARG A 5 2.75 24.07 -14.15
C ARG A 5 3.14 23.04 -13.08
N PHE A 6 3.30 23.48 -11.83
CA PHE A 6 3.56 22.58 -10.71
C PHE A 6 2.36 21.65 -10.44
N LEU A 7 1.16 22.22 -10.32
CA LEU A 7 -0.07 21.44 -10.09
C LEU A 7 -0.34 20.42 -11.20
N ILE A 8 -0.13 20.80 -12.47
CA ILE A 8 -0.31 19.89 -13.61
C ILE A 8 0.70 18.73 -13.52
N ARG A 9 1.98 19.01 -13.20
CA ARG A 9 3.00 17.97 -13.08
C ARG A 9 2.70 17.00 -11.94
N THR A 10 2.33 17.49 -10.76
CA THR A 10 2.03 16.64 -9.61
C THR A 10 0.77 15.81 -9.84
N SER A 11 -0.27 16.39 -10.44
CA SER A 11 -1.50 15.67 -10.79
C SER A 11 -1.25 14.58 -11.82
N ILE A 12 -0.45 14.85 -12.86
CA ILE A 12 -0.07 13.83 -13.85
C ILE A 12 0.72 12.70 -13.19
N LEU A 13 1.69 13.04 -12.32
CA LEU A 13 2.47 12.03 -11.60
C LEU A 13 1.57 11.11 -10.77
N VAL A 14 0.66 11.68 -9.98
CA VAL A 14 -0.30 10.91 -9.18
C VAL A 14 -1.20 10.06 -10.06
N MET A 15 -1.69 10.61 -11.19
CA MET A 15 -2.54 9.88 -12.13
C MET A 15 -1.81 8.69 -12.77
N VAL A 16 -0.54 8.86 -13.14
CA VAL A 16 0.29 7.77 -13.68
C VAL A 16 0.52 6.68 -12.64
N ILE A 17 0.87 7.07 -11.40
CA ILE A 17 1.06 6.12 -10.29
C ILE A 17 -0.24 5.36 -9.99
N TYR A 18 -1.37 6.06 -9.92
CA TYR A 18 -2.67 5.45 -9.68
C TYR A 18 -3.12 4.54 -10.84
N GLY A 19 -2.87 4.97 -12.08
CA GLY A 19 -3.11 4.17 -13.28
C GLY A 19 -2.29 2.88 -13.28
N ALA A 20 -0.99 2.95 -12.95
CA ALA A 20 -0.14 1.78 -12.80
C ALA A 20 -0.67 0.81 -11.74
N ASN A 21 -1.12 1.32 -10.59
CA ASN A 21 -1.75 0.49 -9.55
C ASN A 21 -3.01 -0.24 -10.07
N LYS A 22 -3.86 0.45 -10.85
CA LYS A 22 -5.05 -0.17 -11.47
C LYS A 22 -4.69 -1.22 -12.51
N VAL A 23 -3.66 -0.98 -13.32
CA VAL A 23 -3.17 -1.97 -14.30
C VAL A 23 -2.67 -3.22 -13.58
N THR A 24 -1.90 -3.09 -12.50
CA THR A 24 -1.46 -4.25 -11.70
C THR A 24 -2.64 -5.05 -11.14
N GLY A 25 -3.66 -4.37 -10.61
CA GLY A 25 -4.88 -5.02 -10.13
C GLY A 25 -5.66 -5.73 -11.26
N PHE A 26 -5.72 -5.13 -12.44
CA PHE A 26 -6.33 -5.75 -13.61
C PHE A 26 -5.57 -6.98 -14.10
N VAL A 27 -4.24 -6.94 -14.10
CA VAL A 27 -3.39 -8.10 -14.44
C VAL A 27 -3.61 -9.23 -13.43
N LYS A 28 -3.67 -8.93 -12.12
CA LYS A 28 -4.04 -9.91 -11.08
C LYS A 28 -5.38 -10.58 -11.41
N LEU A 29 -6.39 -9.80 -11.78
CA LEU A 29 -7.71 -10.33 -12.15
C LEU A 29 -7.63 -11.25 -13.38
N LEU A 30 -6.97 -10.83 -14.44
CA LEU A 30 -6.80 -11.63 -15.66
C LEU A 30 -6.09 -12.98 -15.38
N LEU A 31 -5.01 -12.95 -14.58
CA LEU A 31 -4.28 -14.16 -14.20
C LEU A 31 -5.16 -15.09 -13.37
N MET A 32 -5.91 -14.55 -12.42
CA MET A 32 -6.83 -15.31 -11.58
C MET A 32 -7.94 -15.96 -12.40
N THR A 33 -8.58 -15.22 -13.31
CA THR A 33 -9.62 -15.76 -14.20
C THR A 33 -9.07 -16.82 -15.15
N LYS A 34 -7.86 -16.64 -15.71
CA LYS A 34 -7.24 -17.65 -16.58
C LYS A 34 -6.81 -18.92 -15.85
N THR A 35 -6.35 -18.80 -14.61
CA THR A 35 -5.79 -19.93 -13.84
C THR A 35 -6.88 -20.72 -13.14
N PHE A 36 -7.86 -20.05 -12.54
CA PHE A 36 -8.88 -20.68 -11.70
C PHE A 36 -10.29 -20.70 -12.33
N GLY A 37 -10.58 -19.87 -13.33
CA GLY A 37 -11.91 -19.79 -13.95
C GLY A 37 -13.02 -19.47 -12.95
N ILE A 38 -14.16 -20.16 -13.07
CA ILE A 38 -15.23 -20.19 -12.06
C ILE A 38 -15.07 -21.51 -11.30
N SER A 39 -14.40 -21.47 -10.14
CA SER A 39 -14.16 -22.65 -9.31
C SER A 39 -14.11 -22.28 -7.84
N ALA A 40 -14.30 -23.27 -6.96
CA ALA A 40 -14.17 -23.08 -5.51
C ALA A 40 -12.78 -22.55 -5.10
N ALA A 41 -11.74 -22.84 -5.88
CA ALA A 41 -10.40 -22.30 -5.68
C ALA A 41 -10.32 -20.79 -5.99
N ALA A 42 -11.10 -20.31 -6.97
CA ALA A 42 -11.20 -18.87 -7.26
C ALA A 42 -11.85 -18.13 -6.09
N ASP A 43 -12.92 -18.69 -5.50
CA ASP A 43 -13.60 -18.11 -4.34
C ASP A 43 -12.69 -18.09 -3.10
N ALA A 44 -11.96 -19.18 -2.86
CA ALA A 44 -10.99 -19.25 -1.76
C ALA A 44 -9.85 -18.22 -1.93
N TYR A 45 -9.32 -18.06 -3.15
CA TYR A 45 -8.32 -17.02 -3.43
C TYR A 45 -8.90 -15.61 -3.26
N ALA A 46 -10.13 -15.37 -3.74
CA ALA A 46 -10.80 -14.08 -3.58
C ALA A 46 -10.90 -13.69 -2.09
N ALA A 47 -11.40 -14.61 -1.27
CA ALA A 47 -11.51 -14.45 0.18
C ALA A 47 -10.14 -14.22 0.83
N ALA A 48 -9.12 -15.03 0.48
CA ALA A 48 -7.78 -14.89 1.02
C ALA A 48 -7.12 -13.54 0.64
N SER A 49 -7.38 -13.04 -0.57
CA SER A 49 -6.80 -11.79 -1.06
C SER A 49 -7.42 -10.53 -0.44
N GLN A 50 -8.60 -10.66 0.18
CA GLN A 50 -9.35 -9.55 0.75
C GLN A 50 -8.71 -9.01 2.03
N LEU A 51 -8.15 -9.89 2.86
CA LEU A 51 -7.53 -9.52 4.13
C LEU A 51 -6.26 -8.65 3.93
N PRO A 52 -5.33 -8.99 3.02
CA PRO A 52 -4.25 -8.10 2.62
C PRO A 52 -4.73 -6.78 2.02
N GLU A 53 -5.77 -6.81 1.18
CA GLU A 53 -6.33 -5.60 0.56
C GLU A 53 -6.90 -4.63 1.61
N LEU A 54 -7.62 -5.13 2.60
CA LEU A 54 -8.16 -4.34 3.71
C LEU A 54 -7.04 -3.71 4.54
N LEU A 55 -6.01 -4.50 4.88
CA LEU A 55 -4.86 -4.02 5.63
C LEU A 55 -4.09 -2.92 4.87
N PHE A 56 -3.86 -3.12 3.57
CA PHE A 56 -3.22 -2.11 2.73
C PHE A 56 -4.06 -0.84 2.65
N ALA A 57 -5.38 -0.95 2.45
CA ALA A 57 -6.29 0.19 2.38
C ALA A 57 -6.31 0.99 3.70
N LEU A 58 -6.34 0.30 4.85
CA LEU A 58 -6.32 0.93 6.17
C LEU A 58 -5.02 1.70 6.42
N LEU A 59 -3.89 1.15 6.02
CA LEU A 59 -2.59 1.79 6.24
C LEU A 59 -2.33 2.90 5.23
N ALA A 60 -2.38 2.59 3.93
CA ALA A 60 -2.08 3.55 2.88
C ALA A 60 -3.13 4.67 2.82
N GLY A 61 -4.41 4.30 2.81
CA GLY A 61 -5.51 5.26 2.72
C GLY A 61 -5.87 5.92 4.05
N GLY A 62 -5.72 5.22 5.17
CA GLY A 62 -6.06 5.71 6.50
C GLY A 62 -4.86 6.30 7.24
N ALA A 63 -4.09 5.44 7.92
CA ALA A 63 -3.09 5.87 8.90
C ALA A 63 -1.96 6.73 8.28
N LEU A 64 -1.40 6.32 7.14
CA LEU A 64 -0.30 7.02 6.50
C LEU A 64 -0.76 8.35 5.89
N THR A 65 -1.90 8.35 5.18
CA THR A 65 -2.42 9.57 4.55
C THR A 65 -2.92 10.59 5.57
N ALA A 66 -3.58 10.14 6.65
CA ALA A 66 -4.15 11.03 7.65
C ALA A 66 -3.12 11.62 8.62
N ALA A 67 -2.08 10.86 8.99
CA ALA A 67 -1.11 11.30 10.00
C ALA A 67 0.32 11.43 9.47
N LEU A 68 0.85 10.42 8.75
CA LEU A 68 2.25 10.42 8.36
C LEU A 68 2.58 11.51 7.33
N ILE A 69 1.81 11.60 6.24
CA ILE A 69 2.07 12.58 5.16
C ILE A 69 2.13 14.02 5.71
N PRO A 70 1.14 14.51 6.50
CA PRO A 70 1.18 15.87 7.02
C PRO A 70 2.33 16.10 8.00
N ILE A 71 2.62 15.16 8.92
CA ILE A 71 3.72 15.30 9.89
C ILE A 71 5.08 15.30 9.20
N TYR A 72 5.26 14.40 8.22
CA TYR A 72 6.49 14.30 7.44
C TYR A 72 6.71 15.57 6.60
N SER A 73 5.65 16.04 5.93
CA SER A 73 5.72 17.26 5.11
C SER A 73 5.99 18.50 5.97
N ASP A 74 5.34 18.63 7.14
CA ASP A 74 5.60 19.74 8.08
C ASP A 74 7.04 19.70 8.64
N SER A 75 7.57 18.50 8.92
CA SER A 75 8.95 18.34 9.39
C SER A 75 9.98 18.78 8.35
N LEU A 76 9.75 18.45 7.07
CA LEU A 76 10.60 18.91 5.95
C LEU A 76 10.52 20.43 5.78
N LEU A 77 9.32 21.02 5.87
CA LEU A 77 9.14 22.47 5.74
C LEU A 77 9.84 23.26 6.86
N ARG A 78 10.01 22.65 8.04
CA ARG A 78 10.76 23.24 9.17
C ARG A 78 12.27 22.98 9.11
N GLY A 79 12.78 22.37 8.04
CA GLY A 79 14.20 22.04 7.88
C GLY A 79 14.69 20.94 8.84
N ARG A 80 13.78 20.11 9.36
CA ARG A 80 14.10 19.02 10.29
C ARG A 80 14.26 17.69 9.56
N ASP A 81 15.10 17.68 8.53
CA ASP A 81 15.23 16.54 7.61
C ASP A 81 15.62 15.24 8.33
N ALA A 82 16.50 15.33 9.33
CA ALA A 82 16.89 14.18 10.15
C ALA A 82 15.71 13.57 10.94
N GLN A 83 14.83 14.41 11.50
CA GLN A 83 13.63 13.93 12.19
C GLN A 83 12.62 13.35 11.21
N ALA A 84 12.42 13.99 10.04
CA ALA A 84 11.54 13.46 9.00
C ALA A 84 12.01 12.08 8.55
N ALA A 85 13.30 11.91 8.28
CA ALA A 85 13.90 10.63 7.91
C ALA A 85 13.74 9.58 9.01
N GLN A 86 13.95 9.95 10.28
CA GLN A 86 13.77 9.04 11.41
C GLN A 86 12.31 8.58 11.58
N LEU A 87 11.34 9.49 11.38
CA LEU A 87 9.92 9.16 11.39
C LEU A 87 9.58 8.17 10.27
N ALA A 88 10.01 8.45 9.04
CA ALA A 88 9.79 7.55 7.91
C ALA A 88 10.40 6.17 8.17
N ASN A 89 11.66 6.12 8.63
CA ASN A 89 12.34 4.88 8.93
C ASN A 89 11.64 4.08 10.05
N THR A 90 11.16 4.77 11.09
CA THR A 90 10.41 4.13 12.19
C THR A 90 9.12 3.51 11.70
N VAL A 91 8.33 4.23 10.88
CA VAL A 91 7.07 3.71 10.34
C VAL A 91 7.31 2.55 9.38
N VAL A 92 8.31 2.65 8.50
CA VAL A 92 8.67 1.56 7.59
C VAL A 92 9.11 0.33 8.38
N THR A 93 9.96 0.51 9.39
CA THR A 93 10.44 -0.58 10.25
C THR A 93 9.28 -1.24 10.99
N LEU A 94 8.40 -0.46 11.64
CA LEU A 94 7.24 -0.99 12.34
C LEU A 94 6.27 -1.71 11.41
N THR A 95 6.05 -1.17 10.21
CA THR A 95 5.19 -1.81 9.21
C THR A 95 5.81 -3.12 8.73
N LEU A 96 7.12 -3.13 8.45
CA LEU A 96 7.83 -4.31 8.00
C LEU A 96 7.82 -5.42 9.06
N PHE A 97 8.14 -5.10 10.31
CA PHE A 97 8.12 -6.07 11.41
C PHE A 97 6.70 -6.48 11.80
N GLY A 98 5.73 -5.56 11.76
CA GLY A 98 4.33 -5.86 12.03
C GLY A 98 3.74 -6.82 11.00
N PHE A 99 3.84 -6.47 9.71
CA PHE A 99 3.35 -7.34 8.63
C PHE A 99 4.17 -8.59 8.48
N GLY A 100 5.50 -8.49 8.53
CA GLY A 100 6.39 -9.64 8.49
C GLY A 100 6.08 -10.62 9.63
N GLY A 101 5.85 -10.11 10.85
CA GLY A 101 5.42 -10.90 12.00
C GLY A 101 4.08 -11.58 11.76
N ILE A 102 3.06 -10.85 11.30
CA ILE A 102 1.75 -11.44 10.95
C ILE A 102 1.90 -12.52 9.88
N THR A 103 2.68 -12.26 8.82
CA THR A 103 2.94 -13.23 7.76
C THR A 103 3.63 -14.48 8.30
N LEU A 104 4.61 -14.34 9.19
CA LEU A 104 5.29 -15.48 9.83
C LEU A 104 4.35 -16.28 10.72
N LEU A 105 3.49 -15.60 11.50
CA LEU A 105 2.49 -16.25 12.35
C LEU A 105 1.47 -17.03 11.53
N VAL A 106 0.97 -16.43 10.43
CA VAL A 106 0.05 -17.11 9.51
C VAL A 106 0.73 -18.29 8.83
N ALA A 107 1.98 -18.14 8.37
CA ALA A 107 2.73 -19.24 7.75
C ALA A 107 2.96 -20.41 8.72
N TRP A 108 3.16 -20.11 10.01
CA TRP A 108 3.30 -21.14 11.05
C TRP A 108 1.97 -21.81 11.42
N ALA A 109 0.86 -21.06 11.39
CA ALA A 109 -0.48 -21.60 11.62
C ALA A 109 -1.03 -22.36 10.40
N ALA A 110 -0.55 -22.07 9.19
CA ALA A 110 -0.99 -22.69 7.93
C ALA A 110 -0.97 -24.23 7.94
N PRO A 111 0.02 -24.96 8.49
CA PRO A 111 -0.03 -26.42 8.57
C PRO A 111 -1.14 -26.98 9.48
N TRP A 112 -1.83 -26.13 10.25
CA TRP A 112 -2.89 -26.54 11.19
C TRP A 112 -4.31 -26.18 10.72
N ILE A 113 -4.46 -25.62 9.52
CA ILE A 113 -5.72 -25.15 8.91
C ILE A 113 -5.94 -25.92 7.60
#